data_AF-A0A3B8V152-F1
#
_entry.id   AF-A0A3B8V152-F1
#
_cell.length_a   1.000
_cell.length_b   1.000
_cell.length_c   1.000
_cell.angle_alpha   90.00
_cell.angle_beta   90.00
_cell.angle_gamma   90.00
#
_symmetry.space_group_name_H-M   'P 1'
#
loop_
_entity.id
_entity.type
_entity.pdbx_description
1 polymer ?
#
loop_
_entity_poly.entity_id
_entity_poly.type
_entity_poly.pdbx_seq_one_letter_code
_entity_poly.pdbx_strand_id
1 'polypeptide(L)'
;MTPAEARTWSKSTFAPPDRPIEVASVTDREIPGPGGPLTVRIYHPAPEGHRPLLVFFHGGGWVLGDLDGADPTARRLAVELDAVVASVDYRLAPEHPYPAGPEDAI
;
A
#
# COMPACT_ATOMS: atom_id res chain seq x y z
N MET A 1 11.38 19.25 11.50
CA MET A 1 10.57 18.03 11.48
C MET A 1 11.50 16.88 11.12
N THR A 2 11.71 15.93 12.04
CA THR A 2 12.46 14.69 11.79
C THR A 2 11.63 13.73 10.91
N PRO A 3 12.23 12.68 10.30
CA PRO A 3 11.47 11.69 9.54
C PRO A 3 10.38 11.00 10.39
N ALA A 4 10.67 10.71 11.66
CA ALA A 4 9.69 10.13 12.58
C ALA A 4 8.52 11.08 12.85
N GLU A 5 8.79 12.37 13.10
CA GLU A 5 7.75 13.39 13.26
C GLU A 5 6.89 13.54 12.00
N ALA A 6 7.53 13.51 10.81
CA ALA A 6 6.83 13.59 9.53
C ALA A 6 5.92 12.38 9.28
N ARG A 7 6.36 11.17 9.66
CA ARG A 7 5.54 9.95 9.58
C ARG A 7 4.33 10.01 10.51
N THR A 8 4.51 10.45 11.75
CA THR A 8 3.39 10.62 12.70
C THR A 8 2.37 11.62 12.18
N TRP A 9 2.84 12.77 11.67
CA TRP A 9 1.98 13.77 11.04
C TRP A 9 1.25 13.22 9.81
N SER A 10 1.96 12.47 8.95
CA SER A 10 1.39 11.83 7.77
C SER A 10 0.28 10.85 8.15
N LYS A 11 0.51 9.97 9.13
CA LYS A 11 -0.51 9.00 9.61
C LYS A 11 -1.76 9.71 10.14
N SER A 12 -1.59 10.83 10.84
CA SER A 12 -2.74 11.61 11.32
C SER A 12 -3.49 12.32 10.20
N THR A 13 -2.78 12.80 9.17
CA THR A 13 -3.37 13.55 8.05
C THR A 13 -4.10 12.63 7.07
N PHE A 14 -3.55 11.44 6.84
CA PHE A 14 -4.07 10.43 5.93
C PHE A 14 -4.68 9.24 6.68
N ALA A 15 -5.23 9.47 7.87
CA ALA A 15 -5.92 8.43 8.62
C ALA A 15 -7.07 7.83 7.77
N PRO A 16 -7.30 6.52 7.83
CA PRO A 16 -8.43 5.90 7.16
C PRO A 16 -9.75 6.55 7.58
N PRO A 17 -10.71 6.71 6.65
CA PRO A 17 -12.04 7.20 6.99
C PRO A 17 -12.80 6.19 7.85
N ASP A 18 -13.71 6.66 8.72
CA ASP A 18 -14.56 5.79 9.56
C ASP A 18 -15.38 4.77 8.74
N ARG A 19 -15.70 5.12 7.49
CA ARG A 19 -16.45 4.29 6.55
C ARG A 19 -15.64 4.14 5.26
N PRO A 20 -14.85 3.06 5.12
CA PRO A 20 -14.07 2.83 3.92
C PRO A 20 -14.99 2.48 2.73
N ILE A 21 -14.45 2.59 1.51
CA ILE A 21 -15.11 2.06 0.32
C ILE A 21 -15.18 0.53 0.46
N GLU A 22 -16.37 -0.02 0.33
CA GLU A 22 -16.59 -1.46 0.40
C GLU A 22 -15.97 -2.18 -0.80
N VAL A 23 -15.27 -3.27 -0.52
CA VAL A 23 -14.73 -4.22 -1.50
C VAL A 23 -15.05 -5.63 -1.00
N ALA A 24 -15.12 -6.61 -1.90
CA ALA A 24 -15.50 -7.97 -1.52
C ALA A 24 -14.54 -8.62 -0.50
N SER A 25 -13.24 -8.32 -0.59
CA SER A 25 -12.28 -8.77 0.42
C SER A 25 -11.04 -7.89 0.49
N VAL A 26 -10.47 -7.79 1.69
CA VAL A 26 -9.14 -7.21 1.94
C VAL A 26 -8.33 -8.21 2.74
N THR A 27 -7.14 -8.59 2.26
CA THR A 27 -6.28 -9.57 2.93
C THR A 27 -4.82 -9.20 2.82
N ASP A 28 -4.10 -9.32 3.93
CA ASP A 28 -2.65 -9.13 3.96
C ASP A 28 -1.93 -10.45 3.68
N ARG A 29 -0.84 -10.38 2.92
CA ARG A 29 0.04 -11.50 2.57
C ARG A 29 1.50 -11.07 2.66
N GLU A 30 2.36 -11.97 3.11
CA GLU A 30 3.81 -11.79 2.99
C GLU A 30 4.30 -12.42 1.70
N ILE A 31 5.18 -11.72 0.99
CA ILE A 31 5.89 -12.22 -0.18
C ILE A 31 7.40 -12.11 0.03
N PRO A 32 8.23 -12.96 -0.59
CA PRO A 32 9.68 -12.75 -0.61
C PRO A 32 10.02 -11.46 -1.37
N GLY A 33 10.85 -10.60 -0.77
CA GLY A 33 11.42 -9.42 -1.41
C GLY A 33 12.96 -9.40 -1.33
N PRO A 34 13.62 -8.50 -2.06
CA PRO A 34 15.08 -8.46 -2.17
C PRO A 34 15.79 -8.10 -0.85
N GLY A 35 15.10 -7.40 0.05
CA GLY A 35 15.59 -7.06 1.39
C GLY A 35 15.03 -7.91 2.53
N GLY A 36 14.25 -8.95 2.22
CA GLY A 36 13.45 -9.71 3.18
C GLY A 36 11.97 -9.75 2.81
N PRO A 37 11.10 -10.33 3.66
CA PRO A 37 9.67 -10.38 3.42
C PRO A 37 9.04 -8.98 3.29
N LEU A 38 8.12 -8.83 2.33
CA LEU A 38 7.30 -7.63 2.13
C LEU A 38 5.85 -7.95 2.42
N THR A 39 5.16 -7.07 3.13
CA THR A 39 3.70 -7.18 3.31
C THR A 39 3.01 -6.56 2.11
N VAL A 40 2.02 -7.27 1.55
CA VAL A 40 1.15 -6.80 0.48
C VAL A 40 -0.30 -6.93 0.93
N ARG A 41 -1.05 -5.84 0.87
CA ARG A 41 -2.50 -5.83 1.11
C ARG A 41 -3.23 -5.97 -0.22
N ILE A 42 -4.01 -7.04 -0.34
CA ILE A 42 -4.74 -7.40 -1.55
C ILE A 42 -6.21 -7.02 -1.38
N TYR A 43 -6.69 -6.18 -2.29
CA TYR A 43 -8.08 -5.75 -2.41
C TYR A 43 -8.72 -6.46 -3.59
N HIS A 44 -9.78 -7.22 -3.32
CA HIS A 44 -10.54 -7.92 -4.37
C HIS A 44 -11.92 -7.27 -4.48
N PRO A 45 -12.33 -6.75 -5.65
CA PRO A 45 -13.58 -6.00 -5.78
C PRO A 45 -14.81 -6.90 -5.83
N ALA A 46 -14.68 -8.17 -6.24
CA ALA A 46 -15.75 -9.16 -6.29
C ALA A 46 -15.22 -10.60 -6.13
N PRO A 47 -16.05 -11.56 -5.68
CA PRO A 47 -15.60 -12.91 -5.28
C PRO A 47 -15.26 -13.86 -6.45
N GLU A 48 -15.76 -13.59 -7.66
CA GLU A 48 -15.66 -14.53 -8.79
C GLU A 48 -15.12 -13.85 -10.05
N GLY A 49 -14.45 -14.64 -10.91
CA GLY A 49 -13.95 -14.20 -12.22
C GLY A 49 -12.51 -13.66 -12.22
N HIS A 50 -11.87 -13.74 -13.39
CA HIS A 50 -10.54 -13.18 -13.61
C HIS A 50 -10.62 -11.66 -13.77
N ARG A 51 -9.69 -10.95 -13.13
CA ARG A 51 -9.55 -9.49 -13.20
C ARG A 51 -8.10 -9.12 -13.46
N PRO A 52 -7.84 -7.94 -14.05
CA PRO A 52 -6.48 -7.41 -14.08
C PRO A 52 -5.95 -7.20 -12.65
N LEU A 53 -4.65 -7.38 -12.51
CA LEU A 53 -3.92 -7.06 -11.28
C LEU A 53 -3.25 -5.69 -11.43
N LEU A 54 -3.54 -4.79 -10.51
CA LEU A 54 -2.83 -3.53 -10.33
C LEU A 54 -1.90 -3.67 -9.11
N VAL A 55 -0.59 -3.58 -9.32
CA VAL A 55 0.37 -3.45 -8.23
C VAL A 55 0.51 -1.97 -7.89
N PHE A 56 0.25 -1.62 -6.64
CA PHE A 56 0.20 -0.24 -6.18
C PHE A 56 1.29 0.04 -5.15
N PHE A 57 2.05 1.11 -5.41
CA PHE A 57 3.07 1.65 -4.51
C PHE A 57 2.61 3.03 -4.07
N HIS A 58 2.46 3.22 -2.76
CA HIS A 58 1.96 4.48 -2.22
C HIS A 58 2.93 5.64 -2.44
N GLY A 59 2.42 6.87 -2.36
CA GLY A 59 3.25 8.08 -2.38
C GLY A 59 3.96 8.31 -1.04
N GLY A 60 4.67 9.44 -0.93
CA GLY A 60 5.35 9.81 0.32
C GLY A 60 6.87 9.99 0.21
N GLY A 61 7.39 10.12 -1.01
CA GLY A 61 8.79 10.46 -1.27
C GLY A 61 9.78 9.43 -0.73
N TRP A 62 9.40 8.16 -0.69
CA TRP A 62 10.19 7.03 -0.15
C TRP A 62 10.47 7.09 1.37
N VAL A 63 9.83 8.03 2.08
CA VAL A 63 10.04 8.26 3.52
C VAL A 63 8.74 8.13 4.30
N LEU A 64 7.61 8.46 3.68
CA LEU A 64 6.28 8.49 4.30
C LEU A 64 5.35 7.47 3.65
N GLY A 65 4.19 7.28 4.30
CA GLY A 65 3.14 6.38 3.85
C GLY A 65 3.25 4.99 4.48
N ASP A 66 2.14 4.27 4.41
CA ASP A 66 1.97 2.88 4.81
C ASP A 66 0.69 2.34 4.15
N LEU A 67 0.37 1.06 4.39
CA LEU A 67 -0.82 0.41 3.86
C LEU A 67 -2.13 1.08 4.32
N ASP A 68 -2.17 1.64 5.53
CA ASP A 68 -3.40 2.23 6.08
C ASP A 68 -3.68 3.60 5.45
N GLY A 69 -2.66 4.45 5.29
CA GLY A 69 -2.80 5.72 4.57
C GLY A 69 -3.11 5.53 3.07
N ALA A 70 -2.67 4.42 2.49
CA ALA A 70 -2.91 4.04 1.11
C ALA A 70 -4.30 3.41 0.88
N ASP A 71 -4.94 2.88 1.94
CA ASP A 71 -6.15 2.06 1.88
C ASP A 71 -7.32 2.70 1.12
N PRO A 72 -7.66 3.99 1.34
CA PRO A 72 -8.76 4.62 0.60
C PRO A 72 -8.53 4.67 -0.91
N THR A 73 -7.27 4.90 -1.33
CA THR A 73 -6.89 4.94 -2.75
C THR A 73 -6.93 3.54 -3.34
N ALA A 74 -6.38 2.54 -2.65
CA ALA A 74 -6.37 1.16 -3.12
C ALA A 74 -7.79 0.58 -3.29
N ARG A 75 -8.70 0.84 -2.33
CA ARG A 75 -10.11 0.44 -2.44
C ARG A 75 -10.82 1.12 -3.61
N ARG A 76 -10.61 2.43 -3.76
CA ARG A 76 -11.18 3.19 -4.88
C ARG A 76 -10.73 2.62 -6.22
N LEU A 77 -9.43 2.36 -6.38
CA LEU A 77 -8.86 1.76 -7.59
C LEU A 77 -9.44 0.37 -7.85
N ALA A 78 -9.60 -0.47 -6.83
CA ALA A 78 -10.17 -1.80 -6.99
C ALA A 78 -11.60 -1.75 -7.54
N VAL A 79 -12.45 -0.86 -7.00
CA VAL A 79 -13.85 -0.70 -7.42
C VAL A 79 -13.97 -0.02 -8.78
N GLU A 80 -13.31 1.13 -8.97
CA GLU A 80 -13.48 1.93 -10.19
C GLU A 80 -12.86 1.27 -11.43
N LEU A 81 -11.85 0.42 -11.26
CA LEU A 81 -11.19 -0.29 -12.36
C LEU A 81 -11.63 -1.74 -12.53
N ASP A 82 -12.51 -2.26 -11.65
CA ASP A 82 -12.82 -3.69 -11.52
C ASP A 82 -11.56 -4.57 -11.55
N ALA A 83 -10.57 -4.19 -10.73
CA ALA A 83 -9.24 -4.79 -10.69
C ALA A 83 -8.90 -5.31 -9.29
N VAL A 84 -8.11 -6.38 -9.22
CA VAL A 84 -7.45 -6.74 -7.97
C VAL A 84 -6.32 -5.75 -7.73
N VAL A 85 -6.26 -5.15 -6.54
CA VAL A 85 -5.17 -4.22 -6.19
C VAL A 85 -4.27 -4.87 -5.15
N ALA A 86 -2.98 -4.97 -5.45
CA ALA A 86 -1.95 -5.41 -4.52
C ALA A 86 -1.15 -4.17 -4.07
N SER A 87 -1.46 -3.64 -2.88
CA SER A 87 -0.75 -2.50 -2.29
C SER A 87 0.47 -2.98 -1.52
N VAL A 88 1.66 -2.50 -1.85
CA VAL A 88 2.94 -2.99 -1.31
C VAL A 88 3.44 -2.08 -0.18
N ASP A 89 3.78 -2.67 0.96
CA ASP A 89 4.46 -2.01 2.09
C ASP A 89 5.97 -2.06 1.89
N TYR A 90 6.46 -1.26 0.94
CA TYR A 90 7.86 -1.26 0.52
C TYR A 90 8.77 -0.57 1.56
N ARG A 91 10.05 -0.90 1.55
CA ARG A 91 11.03 -0.35 2.49
C ARG A 91 11.19 1.16 2.35
N LEU A 92 11.19 1.87 3.48
CA LEU A 92 11.29 3.33 3.55
C LEU A 92 12.65 3.81 4.04
N ALA A 93 13.10 4.93 3.49
CA ALA A 93 14.22 5.71 4.00
C ALA A 93 13.78 6.49 5.27
N PRO A 94 14.70 6.82 6.19
CA PRO A 94 16.15 6.61 6.12
C PRO A 94 16.66 5.22 6.53
N GLU A 95 15.81 4.35 7.10
CA GLU A 95 16.20 3.02 7.58
C GLU A 95 16.67 2.13 6.43
N HIS A 96 16.03 2.29 5.28
CA HIS A 96 16.39 1.64 4.03
C HIS A 96 16.58 2.72 2.95
N PRO A 97 17.79 3.29 2.81
CA PRO A 97 18.05 4.33 1.83
C PRO A 97 17.90 3.77 0.40
N TYR A 98 17.88 4.68 -0.58
CA TYR A 98 17.95 4.31 -1.99
C TYR A 98 19.10 3.31 -2.24
N PRO A 99 18.88 2.21 -2.99
CA PRO A 99 17.73 1.92 -3.85
C PRO A 99 16.64 1.01 -3.24
N ALA A 100 16.58 0.81 -1.93
CA ALA A 100 15.73 -0.24 -1.31
C ALA A 100 14.25 -0.21 -1.72
N GLY A 101 13.58 0.96 -1.62
CA GLY A 101 12.18 1.10 -2.02
C GLY A 101 11.93 0.79 -3.51
N PRO A 102 12.70 1.40 -4.45
CA PRO A 102 12.64 1.02 -5.86
C PRO A 102 12.96 -0.45 -6.17
N GLU A 103 13.89 -1.06 -5.44
CA GLU A 103 14.20 -2.49 -5.58
C GLU A 103 13.03 -3.39 -5.15
N ASP A 104 12.23 -2.97 -4.18
CA ASP A 104 11.02 -3.70 -3.78
C ASP A 104 9.89 -3.64 -4.82
N ALA A 105 10.05 -2.82 -5.87
CA ALA A 105 9.06 -2.60 -6.92
C ALA A 105 9.37 -3.31 -8.26
N ILE A 106 10.45 -4.09 -8.35
CA ILE A 106 10.94 -4.73 -9.59
C ILE A 106 11.01 -6.25 -9.50
#